data_AF-A0A413IRV3-F1
#
_entry.id   AF-A0A413IRV3-F1
#
_cell.length_a   1.000
_cell.length_b   1.000
_cell.length_c   1.000
_cell.angle_alpha   90.00
_cell.angle_beta   90.00
_cell.angle_gamma   90.00
#
_symmetry.space_group_name_H-M   'P 1'
#
loop_
_entity.id
_entity.type
_entity.pdbx_description
1 polymer ?
#
loop_
_entity_poly.entity_id
_entity_poly.type
_entity_poly.pdbx_seq_one_letter_code
_entity_poly.pdbx_strand_id
1 'polypeptide(L)'
;MRKLIVSFVFTVITLTSYAQSSSEHLTFKGIPIEGSMTEFCQKLKSKGFTSIGSENNLALFMGDFTGRNATIGVTATDDGKSVFAVAVLFDPSGEWNTLVNTYDYYKDLYTRKYGNPTISKEKNPAHSDSNTALMAEVHQGTVVWGSAWEVTGGDIDLSIEKTSGVYEGMVVIRYRDTQNVETKIQKDLEDI
;
A
#
# COMPACT_ATOMS: atom_id res chain seq x y z
N MET A 1 12.95 -11.10 -17.02
CA MET A 1 12.40 -10.48 -15.80
C MET A 1 11.58 -9.28 -16.24
N ARG A 2 10.25 -9.34 -16.15
CA ARG A 2 9.36 -8.24 -16.55
C ARG A 2 9.30 -7.25 -15.39
N LYS A 3 9.62 -5.99 -15.66
CA LYS A 3 9.56 -4.91 -14.68
C LYS A 3 8.08 -4.63 -14.38
N LEU A 4 7.64 -4.86 -13.15
CA LEU A 4 6.32 -4.45 -12.67
C LEU A 4 6.35 -2.93 -12.54
N ILE A 5 5.81 -2.21 -13.52
CA ILE A 5 5.60 -0.76 -13.41
C ILE A 5 4.23 -0.55 -12.77
N VAL A 6 4.21 -0.41 -11.44
CA VAL A 6 3.02 0.03 -10.70
C VAL A 6 2.97 1.56 -10.81
N SER A 7 2.04 2.09 -11.61
CA SER A 7 1.81 3.53 -11.70
C SER A 7 0.90 3.97 -10.53
N PHE A 8 1.32 5.00 -9.80
CA PHE A 8 0.81 5.41 -8.49
C PHE A 8 0.27 6.84 -8.57
N VAL A 9 -1.04 7.07 -8.43
CA VAL A 9 -1.59 8.41 -8.16
C VAL A 9 -2.89 8.30 -7.37
N PHE A 10 -2.87 8.77 -6.12
CA PHE A 10 -3.94 9.61 -5.56
C PHE A 10 -3.30 10.61 -4.59
N THR A 11 -3.05 11.83 -5.08
CA THR A 11 -2.64 12.97 -4.25
C THR A 11 -3.88 13.59 -3.65
N VAL A 12 -4.08 13.43 -2.35
CA VAL A 12 -5.04 14.24 -1.58
C VAL A 12 -4.26 14.94 -0.48
N ILE A 13 -3.88 16.19 -0.75
CA ILE A 13 -3.34 17.10 0.26
C ILE A 13 -4.53 17.66 1.02
N THR A 14 -4.77 17.17 2.24
CA THR A 14 -5.58 17.92 3.20
C THR A 14 -4.66 18.47 4.28
N LEU A 15 -4.38 19.77 4.18
CA LEU A 15 -3.77 20.54 5.27
C LEU A 15 -4.84 20.72 6.35
N THR A 16 -4.93 19.78 7.28
CA THR A 16 -5.66 20.03 8.53
C THR A 16 -4.66 20.16 9.67
N SER A 17 -4.51 21.38 10.14
CA SER A 17 -3.76 21.74 11.33
C SER A 17 -4.43 21.11 12.56
N TYR A 18 -3.98 19.92 12.97
CA TYR A 18 -4.31 19.38 14.27
C TYR A 18 -3.05 19.29 15.13
N ALA A 19 -3.07 20.05 16.22
CA ALA A 19 -2.16 19.84 17.32
C ALA A 19 -2.36 18.40 17.85
N GLN A 20 -1.38 17.52 17.66
CA GLN A 20 -1.43 16.19 18.25
C GLN A 20 -0.06 15.77 18.78
N SER A 21 0.09 15.97 20.08
CA SER A 21 1.19 15.51 20.91
C SER A 21 1.13 13.99 21.03
N SER A 22 1.70 13.27 20.06
CA SER A 22 2.32 11.96 20.24
C SER A 22 3.16 11.60 19.01
N SER A 23 4.48 11.53 19.22
CA SER A 23 5.56 11.08 18.32
C SER A 23 5.44 9.60 17.89
N GLU A 24 4.23 9.05 17.79
CA GLU A 24 4.03 7.63 17.53
C GLU A 24 4.08 7.35 16.02
N HIS A 25 4.98 6.46 15.62
CA HIS A 25 5.10 6.00 14.24
C HIS A 25 4.00 4.99 13.91
N LEU A 26 3.48 5.02 12.68
CA LEU A 26 2.57 3.99 12.19
C LEU A 26 3.28 2.63 12.25
N THR A 27 2.55 1.57 12.62
CA THR A 27 3.14 0.23 12.75
C THR A 27 2.63 -0.75 11.69
N PHE A 28 3.54 -1.58 11.18
CA PHE A 28 3.22 -2.73 10.34
C PHE A 28 3.48 -4.03 11.13
N LYS A 29 2.43 -4.83 11.39
CA LYS A 29 2.49 -6.05 12.24
C LYS A 29 3.19 -5.82 13.59
N GLY A 30 2.97 -4.65 14.19
CA GLY A 30 3.55 -4.23 15.46
C GLY A 30 5.00 -3.76 15.38
N ILE A 31 5.55 -3.58 14.17
CA ILE A 31 6.85 -2.97 13.93
C ILE A 31 6.64 -1.51 13.54
N PRO A 32 7.14 -0.52 14.30
CA PRO A 32 7.11 0.88 13.89
C PRO A 32 7.81 1.08 12.54
N ILE A 33 7.16 1.79 11.62
CA ILE A 33 7.67 2.16 10.29
C ILE A 33 8.66 3.31 10.48
N GLU A 34 9.83 2.96 10.98
CA GLU A 34 10.94 3.87 11.29
C GLU A 34 12.29 3.15 11.15
N GLY A 35 13.36 3.93 11.25
CA GLY A 35 14.73 3.43 11.26
C GLY A 35 15.22 3.02 9.87
N SER A 36 16.42 2.43 9.83
CA SER A 36 17.06 2.09 8.56
C SER A 36 16.39 0.90 7.87
N MET A 37 16.56 0.82 6.55
CA MET A 37 16.11 -0.33 5.76
C MET A 37 16.61 -1.66 6.36
N THR A 38 17.87 -1.71 6.78
CA THR A 38 18.50 -2.90 7.38
C THR A 38 17.79 -3.33 8.67
N GLU A 39 17.57 -2.41 9.59
CA GLU A 39 16.94 -2.70 10.89
C GLU A 39 15.49 -3.14 10.70
N PHE A 40 14.72 -2.43 9.88
CA PHE A 40 13.33 -2.78 9.61
C PHE A 40 13.22 -4.16 8.93
N CYS A 41 14.07 -4.44 7.95
CA CYS A 41 14.16 -5.74 7.28
C CYS A 41 14.49 -6.88 8.25
N GLN A 42 15.37 -6.65 9.24
CA GLN A 42 15.65 -7.65 10.28
C GLN A 42 14.43 -7.91 11.16
N LYS A 43 13.68 -6.87 11.55
CA LYS A 43 12.43 -7.00 12.30
C LYS A 43 11.36 -7.76 11.48
N LEU A 44 11.28 -7.57 10.16
CA LEU A 44 10.39 -8.37 9.31
C LEU A 44 10.80 -9.85 9.27
N LYS A 45 12.09 -10.15 9.14
CA LYS A 45 12.59 -11.53 9.17
C LYS A 45 12.23 -12.24 10.47
N SER A 46 12.33 -11.54 11.61
CA SER A 46 11.93 -12.12 12.90
C SER A 46 10.42 -12.35 13.04
N LYS A 47 9.60 -11.68 12.22
CA LYS A 47 8.16 -11.95 12.06
C LYS A 47 7.84 -13.08 11.06
N GLY A 48 8.85 -13.76 10.51
CA GLY A 48 8.69 -14.89 9.59
C GLY A 48 8.63 -14.53 8.10
N PHE A 49 8.91 -13.28 7.74
CA PHE A 49 8.98 -12.89 6.32
C PHE A 49 10.33 -13.27 5.71
N THR A 50 10.30 -13.80 4.48
CA THR A 50 11.50 -14.20 3.73
C THR A 50 11.83 -13.15 2.68
N SER A 51 13.08 -12.69 2.65
CA SER A 51 13.56 -11.73 1.63
C SER A 51 13.57 -12.39 0.25
N ILE A 52 12.99 -11.73 -0.75
CA ILE A 52 12.93 -12.23 -2.14
C ILE A 52 13.61 -11.28 -3.15
N GLY A 53 13.99 -10.08 -2.72
CA GLY A 53 14.80 -9.18 -3.53
C GLY A 53 14.99 -7.82 -2.86
N SER A 54 15.93 -7.05 -3.37
CA SER A 54 16.14 -5.65 -2.97
C SER A 54 16.76 -4.88 -4.13
N GLU A 55 16.27 -3.68 -4.39
CA GLU A 55 16.79 -2.78 -5.41
C GLU A 55 16.71 -1.34 -4.89
N ASN A 56 17.83 -0.62 -4.87
CA ASN A 56 17.94 0.74 -4.34
C ASN A 56 17.30 0.86 -2.94
N ASN A 57 16.25 1.68 -2.82
CA ASN A 57 15.55 1.98 -1.57
C ASN A 57 14.29 1.11 -1.38
N LEU A 58 14.19 0.00 -2.11
CA LEU A 58 13.09 -0.96 -2.04
C LEU A 58 13.63 -2.34 -1.62
N ALA A 59 13.01 -2.93 -0.59
CA ALA A 59 13.19 -4.33 -0.24
C ALA A 59 11.88 -5.10 -0.42
N LEU A 60 11.97 -6.32 -0.94
CA LEU A 60 10.83 -7.20 -1.18
C LEU A 60 10.93 -8.45 -0.31
N PHE A 61 9.82 -8.80 0.32
CA PHE A 61 9.65 -9.99 1.12
C PHE A 61 8.42 -10.77 0.68
N MET A 62 8.38 -12.06 1.01
CA MET A 62 7.20 -12.90 0.89
C MET A 62 6.90 -13.54 2.25
N GLY A 63 5.63 -13.67 2.59
CA GLY A 63 5.21 -14.35 3.82
C GLY A 63 3.73 -14.22 4.11
N ASP A 64 3.33 -14.70 5.29
CA ASP A 64 1.93 -14.68 5.72
C ASP A 64 1.46 -13.28 6.15
N PHE A 65 0.40 -12.83 5.49
CA PHE A 65 -0.41 -11.70 5.89
C PHE A 65 -1.87 -12.12 6.05
N THR A 66 -2.28 -12.34 7.30
CA THR A 66 -3.65 -12.70 7.69
C THR A 66 -4.13 -14.05 7.15
N GLY A 67 -3.25 -15.05 7.11
CA GLY A 67 -3.56 -16.38 6.59
C GLY A 67 -3.43 -16.49 5.06
N ARG A 68 -2.89 -15.47 4.40
CA ARG A 68 -2.66 -15.44 2.95
C ARG A 68 -1.19 -15.16 2.67
N ASN A 69 -0.63 -15.84 1.67
CA ASN A 69 0.68 -15.48 1.16
C ASN A 69 0.58 -14.10 0.48
N ALA A 70 1.53 -13.21 0.77
CA ALA A 70 1.58 -11.88 0.19
C ALA A 70 3.04 -11.45 -0.03
N THR A 71 3.25 -10.57 -1.00
CA THR A 71 4.51 -9.86 -1.19
C THR A 71 4.49 -8.58 -0.37
N ILE A 72 5.51 -8.33 0.44
CA ILE A 72 5.68 -7.10 1.21
C ILE A 72 6.77 -6.26 0.55
N GLY A 73 6.43 -5.05 0.13
CA GLY A 73 7.40 -4.03 -0.29
C GLY A 73 7.69 -3.08 0.86
N VAL A 74 8.97 -2.82 1.13
CA VAL A 74 9.43 -1.84 2.12
C VAL A 74 10.20 -0.77 1.39
N THR A 75 9.83 0.50 1.58
CA THR A 75 10.49 1.63 0.93
C THR A 75 11.11 2.56 1.96
N ALA A 76 12.36 2.96 1.71
CA ALA A 76 13.09 3.94 2.52
C ALA A 76 13.41 5.21 1.72
N THR A 77 13.82 6.27 2.43
CA THR A 77 14.43 7.48 1.86
C THR A 77 15.65 7.15 1.01
N ASP A 78 16.10 8.10 0.18
CA ASP A 78 17.16 7.83 -0.80
C ASP A 78 18.53 7.49 -0.20
N ASP A 79 18.76 7.88 1.05
CA ASP A 79 19.92 7.49 1.84
C ASP A 79 19.77 6.13 2.55
N GLY A 80 18.62 5.46 2.39
CA GLY A 80 18.27 4.19 3.03
C GLY A 80 18.07 4.27 4.55
N LYS A 81 18.10 5.49 5.14
CA LYS A 81 18.14 5.68 6.58
C LYS A 81 16.78 5.71 7.27
N SER A 82 15.71 6.04 6.53
CA SER A 82 14.38 6.11 7.10
C SER A 82 13.37 5.35 6.23
N VAL A 83 12.87 4.24 6.74
CA VAL A 83 11.70 3.56 6.17
C VAL A 83 10.48 4.43 6.40
N PHE A 84 9.75 4.76 5.33
CA PHE A 84 8.57 5.63 5.41
C PHE A 84 7.28 4.93 4.92
N ALA A 85 7.39 3.80 4.22
CA ALA A 85 6.22 3.09 3.72
C ALA A 85 6.42 1.57 3.63
N VAL A 86 5.31 0.85 3.83
CA VAL A 86 5.20 -0.59 3.60
C VAL A 86 3.98 -0.87 2.74
N ALA A 87 4.13 -1.69 1.71
CA ALA A 87 3.03 -2.16 0.88
C ALA A 87 2.85 -3.67 1.01
N VAL A 88 1.60 -4.13 1.08
CA VAL A 88 1.19 -5.53 0.98
C VAL A 88 0.55 -5.72 -0.39
N LEU A 89 1.13 -6.61 -1.18
CA LEU A 89 0.74 -6.93 -2.54
C LEU A 89 0.22 -8.37 -2.56
N PHE A 90 -1.07 -8.54 -2.85
CA PHE A 90 -1.66 -9.87 -3.03
C PHE A 90 -1.41 -10.41 -4.44
N ASP A 91 -1.56 -11.73 -4.60
CA ASP A 91 -1.40 -12.38 -5.89
C ASP A 91 -2.32 -11.74 -6.94
N PRO A 92 -1.80 -11.44 -8.14
CA PRO A 92 -2.61 -10.90 -9.22
C PRO A 92 -3.75 -11.84 -9.62
N SER A 93 -4.84 -11.26 -10.14
CA SER A 93 -5.98 -12.02 -10.65
C SER A 93 -6.53 -11.41 -11.93
N GLY A 94 -6.94 -12.30 -12.84
CA GLY A 94 -7.74 -11.96 -14.02
C GLY A 94 -9.25 -11.99 -13.78
N GLU A 95 -9.67 -12.20 -12.53
CA GLU A 95 -11.08 -12.33 -12.16
C GLU A 95 -11.50 -11.16 -11.26
N TRP A 96 -12.39 -10.31 -11.78
CA TRP A 96 -12.88 -9.11 -11.09
C TRP A 96 -13.45 -9.43 -9.71
N ASN A 97 -14.28 -10.47 -9.60
CA ASN A 97 -14.88 -10.87 -8.33
C ASN A 97 -13.84 -11.31 -7.30
N THR A 98 -12.72 -11.91 -7.74
CA THR A 98 -11.63 -12.27 -6.83
C THR A 98 -10.96 -11.03 -6.24
N LEU A 99 -10.76 -9.99 -7.06
CA LEU A 99 -10.20 -8.71 -6.63
C LEU A 99 -11.15 -8.01 -5.64
N VAL A 100 -12.44 -7.90 -5.98
CA VAL A 100 -13.45 -7.27 -5.12
C VAL A 100 -13.61 -8.03 -3.81
N ASN A 101 -13.74 -9.37 -3.83
CA ASN A 101 -13.87 -10.16 -2.60
C ASN A 101 -12.65 -10.02 -1.68
N THR A 102 -11.45 -9.92 -2.25
CA THR A 102 -10.22 -9.71 -1.48
C THR A 102 -10.18 -8.29 -0.91
N TYR A 103 -10.55 -7.28 -1.70
CA TYR A 103 -10.68 -5.90 -1.24
C TYR A 103 -11.71 -5.79 -0.09
N ASP A 104 -12.93 -6.31 -0.28
CA ASP A 104 -14.00 -6.23 0.71
C ASP A 104 -13.62 -6.90 2.02
N TYR A 105 -12.95 -8.05 1.97
CA TYR A 105 -12.41 -8.71 3.16
C TYR A 105 -11.45 -7.80 3.94
N TYR A 106 -10.50 -7.15 3.27
CA TYR A 106 -9.58 -6.25 3.96
C TYR A 106 -10.24 -4.96 4.40
N LYS A 107 -11.13 -4.37 3.60
CA LYS A 107 -11.90 -3.20 3.98
C LYS A 107 -12.69 -3.46 5.26
N ASP A 108 -13.32 -4.63 5.36
CA ASP A 108 -14.06 -5.11 6.53
C ASP A 108 -13.16 -5.24 7.79
N LEU A 109 -11.94 -5.78 7.63
CA LEU A 109 -10.96 -5.87 8.70
C LEU A 109 -10.43 -4.50 9.16
N TYR A 110 -10.02 -3.63 8.22
CA TYR A 110 -9.53 -2.29 8.55
C TYR A 110 -10.63 -1.44 9.17
N THR A 111 -11.87 -1.58 8.70
CA THR A 111 -13.02 -0.88 9.28
C THR A 111 -13.28 -1.30 10.72
N ARG A 112 -13.19 -2.61 11.04
CA ARG A 112 -13.27 -3.09 12.43
C ARG A 112 -12.15 -2.57 13.32
N LYS A 113 -10.94 -2.41 12.76
CA LYS A 113 -9.75 -2.04 13.52
C LYS A 113 -9.62 -0.53 13.76
N TYR A 114 -9.93 0.28 12.75
CA TYR A 114 -9.67 1.72 12.73
C TYR A 114 -10.93 2.58 12.57
N GLY A 115 -12.12 1.97 12.46
CA GLY A 115 -13.36 2.68 12.18
C GLY A 115 -13.60 2.89 10.69
N ASN A 116 -14.61 3.68 10.35
CA ASN A 116 -14.95 3.94 8.94
C ASN A 116 -13.80 4.63 8.20
N PRO A 117 -13.56 4.30 6.92
CA PRO A 117 -12.55 4.99 6.13
C PRO A 117 -12.89 6.48 5.97
N THR A 118 -11.87 7.34 5.99
CA THR A 118 -12.00 8.78 5.72
C THR A 118 -12.45 9.03 4.28
N ILE A 119 -11.97 8.20 3.35
CA ILE A 119 -12.31 8.24 1.92
C ILE A 119 -12.63 6.82 1.46
N SER A 120 -13.72 6.65 0.72
CA SER A 120 -14.11 5.37 0.09
C SER A 120 -14.70 5.67 -1.29
N LYS A 121 -14.18 5.03 -2.33
CA LYS A 121 -14.68 5.17 -3.69
C LYS A 121 -14.52 3.88 -4.46
N GLU A 122 -15.65 3.26 -4.81
CA GLU A 122 -15.75 2.03 -5.58
C GLU A 122 -16.51 2.29 -6.88
N LYS A 123 -15.77 2.44 -7.98
CA LYS A 123 -16.32 2.70 -9.30
C LYS A 123 -15.51 1.97 -10.38
N ASN A 124 -16.18 1.08 -11.10
CA ASN A 124 -15.74 0.54 -12.37
C ASN A 124 -16.61 1.15 -13.49
N PRO A 125 -16.05 1.86 -14.49
CA PRO A 125 -16.84 2.53 -15.53
C PRO A 125 -17.33 1.60 -16.64
N ALA A 126 -17.09 0.28 -16.56
CA ALA A 126 -17.50 -0.69 -17.56
C ALA A 126 -19.01 -0.60 -17.86
N HIS A 127 -19.37 -0.74 -19.13
CA HIS A 127 -20.77 -0.73 -19.60
C HIS A 127 -21.48 -2.09 -19.43
N SER A 128 -20.79 -3.09 -18.87
CA SER A 128 -21.27 -4.46 -18.70
C SER A 128 -20.60 -5.08 -17.49
N ASP A 129 -21.34 -5.91 -16.75
CA ASP A 129 -20.85 -6.67 -15.59
C ASP A 129 -20.10 -7.96 -15.98
N SER A 130 -19.80 -8.17 -17.26
CA SER A 130 -18.97 -9.30 -17.67
C SER A 130 -17.55 -9.14 -17.14
N ASN A 131 -16.91 -10.24 -16.71
CA ASN A 131 -15.54 -10.22 -16.21
C ASN A 131 -14.59 -9.54 -17.21
N THR A 132 -14.73 -9.85 -18.51
CA THR A 132 -13.92 -9.25 -19.57
C THR A 132 -14.05 -7.72 -19.63
N ALA A 133 -15.27 -7.18 -19.56
CA ALA A 133 -15.47 -5.73 -19.60
C ALA A 133 -14.89 -5.06 -18.35
N LEU A 134 -15.14 -5.63 -17.16
CA LEU A 134 -14.65 -5.10 -15.90
C LEU A 134 -13.12 -5.11 -15.82
N MET A 135 -12.49 -6.20 -16.26
CA MET A 135 -11.02 -6.31 -16.29
C MET A 135 -10.39 -5.50 -17.42
N ALA A 136 -11.15 -5.16 -18.48
CA ALA A 136 -10.67 -4.22 -19.50
C ALA A 136 -10.48 -2.81 -18.92
N GLU A 137 -11.36 -2.37 -18.02
CA GLU A 137 -11.20 -1.10 -17.32
C GLU A 137 -10.03 -1.16 -16.32
N VAL A 138 -9.82 -2.29 -15.65
CA VAL A 138 -8.63 -2.51 -14.80
C VAL A 138 -7.35 -2.35 -15.63
N HIS A 139 -7.26 -3.06 -16.76
CA HIS A 139 -6.09 -3.01 -17.63
C HIS A 139 -5.82 -1.59 -18.18
N GLN A 140 -6.88 -0.85 -18.53
CA GLN A 140 -6.78 0.55 -18.97
C GLN A 140 -6.40 1.51 -17.83
N GLY A 141 -6.64 1.13 -16.57
CA GLY A 141 -6.40 1.97 -15.39
C GLY A 141 -7.47 3.03 -15.16
N THR A 142 -8.70 2.76 -15.61
CA THR A 142 -9.87 3.65 -15.48
C THR A 142 -10.72 3.33 -14.25
N VAL A 143 -10.49 2.18 -13.63
CA VAL A 143 -11.13 1.77 -12.36
C VAL A 143 -10.64 2.65 -11.22
N VAL A 144 -11.56 3.14 -10.40
CA VAL A 144 -11.27 3.78 -9.12
C VAL A 144 -11.91 2.94 -8.03
N TRP A 145 -11.13 2.10 -7.38
CA TRP A 145 -11.63 1.18 -6.34
C TRP A 145 -10.69 1.19 -5.15
N GLY A 146 -11.00 2.00 -4.14
CA GLY A 146 -10.13 2.20 -3.00
C GLY A 146 -10.80 2.81 -1.77
N SER A 147 -10.20 2.56 -0.61
CA SER A 147 -10.52 3.15 0.69
C SER A 147 -9.25 3.59 1.41
N ALA A 148 -9.33 4.67 2.18
CA ALA A 148 -8.23 5.20 2.96
C ALA A 148 -8.65 5.50 4.41
N TRP A 149 -7.75 5.23 5.35
CA TRP A 149 -7.91 5.54 6.77
C TRP A 149 -6.79 6.45 7.22
N GLU A 150 -7.16 7.58 7.82
CA GLU A 150 -6.23 8.38 8.63
C GLU A 150 -6.17 7.76 10.02
N VAL A 151 -4.97 7.40 10.46
CA VAL A 151 -4.74 6.70 11.73
C VAL A 151 -3.61 7.38 12.50
N THR A 152 -3.45 7.06 13.79
CA THR A 152 -2.32 7.58 14.56
C THR A 152 -1.00 7.19 13.88
N GLY A 153 -0.17 8.21 13.60
CA GLY A 153 1.17 8.07 13.01
C GLY A 153 1.21 8.00 11.48
N GLY A 154 0.07 7.95 10.79
CA GLY A 154 0.09 7.71 9.35
C GLY A 154 -1.26 7.55 8.69
N ASP A 155 -1.21 7.03 7.48
CA ASP A 155 -2.39 6.62 6.74
C ASP A 155 -2.25 5.20 6.20
N ILE A 156 -3.41 4.57 5.95
CA ILE A 156 -3.51 3.26 5.35
C ILE A 156 -4.41 3.35 4.13
N ASP A 157 -3.90 2.99 2.95
CA ASP A 157 -4.68 2.87 1.72
C ASP A 157 -4.92 1.40 1.38
N LEU A 158 -6.11 1.09 0.89
CA LEU A 158 -6.47 -0.19 0.29
C LEU A 158 -7.04 0.08 -1.09
N SER A 159 -6.54 -0.59 -2.13
CA SER A 159 -7.03 -0.40 -3.50
C SER A 159 -6.93 -1.65 -4.36
N ILE A 160 -7.71 -1.69 -5.45
CA ILE A 160 -7.48 -2.56 -6.60
C ILE A 160 -6.66 -1.79 -7.62
N GLU A 161 -5.50 -2.32 -7.98
CA GLU A 161 -4.54 -1.70 -8.88
C GLU A 161 -4.34 -2.56 -10.14
N LYS A 162 -4.01 -1.92 -11.26
CA LYS A 162 -3.58 -2.64 -12.46
C LYS A 162 -2.16 -3.19 -12.30
N THR A 163 -1.88 -4.33 -12.92
CA THR A 163 -0.52 -4.85 -13.02
C THR A 163 0.06 -4.57 -14.42
N SER A 164 1.29 -5.03 -14.68
CA SER A 164 1.82 -5.09 -16.06
C SER A 164 1.22 -6.22 -16.90
N GLY A 165 0.40 -7.07 -16.30
CA GLY A 165 -0.31 -8.16 -16.97
C GLY A 165 -1.48 -7.66 -17.82
N VAL A 166 -1.91 -8.49 -18.76
CA VAL A 166 -3.06 -8.20 -19.62
C VAL A 166 -4.32 -8.69 -18.91
N TYR A 167 -5.33 -7.83 -18.77
CA TYR A 167 -6.56 -8.11 -18.02
C TYR A 167 -6.29 -8.67 -16.62
N GLU A 168 -5.30 -8.10 -15.92
CA GLU A 168 -4.84 -8.56 -14.62
C GLU A 168 -4.77 -7.36 -13.66
N GLY A 169 -5.30 -7.57 -12.45
CA GLY A 169 -5.25 -6.60 -11.36
C GLY A 169 -4.72 -7.25 -10.08
N MET A 170 -4.51 -6.44 -9.06
CA MET A 170 -4.05 -6.89 -7.75
C MET A 170 -4.65 -6.02 -6.65
N VAL A 171 -4.87 -6.60 -5.48
CA VAL A 171 -5.23 -5.82 -4.28
C VAL A 171 -3.94 -5.37 -3.60
N VAL A 172 -3.88 -4.10 -3.23
CA VAL A 172 -2.73 -3.49 -2.56
C VAL A 172 -3.18 -2.81 -1.29
N ILE A 173 -2.47 -3.05 -0.19
CA ILE A 173 -2.58 -2.26 1.03
C ILE A 173 -1.29 -1.47 1.19
N ARG A 174 -1.35 -0.18 1.50
CA ARG A 174 -0.19 0.67 1.73
C ARG A 174 -0.29 1.30 3.10
N TYR A 175 0.81 1.28 3.84
CA TYR A 175 1.00 1.96 5.10
C TYR A 175 2.01 3.06 4.86
N ARG A 176 1.67 4.30 5.20
CA ARG A 176 2.57 5.45 5.08
C ARG A 176 2.71 6.12 6.45
N ASP A 177 3.93 6.22 6.93
CA ASP A 177 4.22 6.93 8.18
C ASP A 177 4.32 8.42 7.92
N THR A 178 3.42 9.22 8.50
CA THR A 178 3.34 10.66 8.23
C THR A 178 4.64 11.37 8.58
N GLN A 179 5.25 11.06 9.73
CA GLN A 179 6.48 11.74 10.17
C GLN A 179 7.64 11.50 9.19
N ASN A 180 7.83 10.26 8.76
CA ASN A 180 8.89 9.90 7.83
C ASN A 180 8.60 10.36 6.40
N VAL A 181 7.33 10.40 5.98
CA VAL A 181 6.92 11.00 4.71
C VAL A 181 7.18 12.50 4.69
N GLU A 182 6.75 13.24 5.72
CA GLU A 182 6.98 14.70 5.82
C GLU A 182 8.47 15.03 5.90
N THR A 183 9.26 14.23 6.63
CA THR A 183 10.73 14.39 6.65
C THR A 183 11.35 14.22 5.27
N LYS A 184 10.85 13.26 4.47
CA LYS A 184 11.29 13.10 3.07
C LYS A 184 10.89 14.31 2.24
N ILE A 185 9.63 14.76 2.34
CA ILE A 185 9.12 15.91 1.60
C ILE A 185 9.94 17.16 1.92
N GLN A 186 10.25 17.42 3.19
CA GLN A 186 11.06 18.57 3.59
C GLN A 186 12.46 18.55 2.96
N LYS A 187 13.11 17.38 2.88
CA LYS A 187 14.40 17.23 2.16
C LYS A 187 14.24 17.51 0.67
N ASP A 188 13.20 16.97 0.04
CA ASP A 188 12.93 17.19 -1.39
C ASP A 188 12.64 18.68 -1.67
N LEU A 189 11.97 19.38 -0.74
CA LEU A 189 11.70 20.82 -0.81
C LEU A 189 12.96 21.69 -0.64
N GLU A 190 13.99 21.21 0.06
CA GLU A 190 15.27 21.91 0.19
C GLU A 190 16.15 21.79 -1.05
N ASP A 191 15.89 20.81 -1.92
CA ASP A 191 16.64 20.56 -3.16
C ASP A 191 16.09 21.36 -4.37
N ILE A 192 14.90 21.94 -4.26
CA ILE A 192 14.25 22.77 -5.31
C ILE A 192 14.42 24.27 -5.08
#